data_AF-A0A0C2VSJ8-F1
#
_entry.id   AF-A0A0C2VSJ8-F1
#
_cell.length_a   1.000
_cell.length_b   1.000
_cell.length_c   1.000
_cell.angle_alpha   90.00
_cell.angle_beta   90.00
_cell.angle_gamma   90.00
#
_symmetry.space_group_name_H-M   'P 1'
#
loop_
_entity.id
_entity.type
_entity.pdbx_description
1 polymer ?
#
loop_
_entity_poly.entity_id
_entity_poly.type
_entity_poly.pdbx_seq_one_letter_code
_entity_poly.pdbx_strand_id
1 'polypeptide(L)'
;MQTVSVSQIQRNLHQLNEFDIIEIIDKKRNQTKGYFLDSSYKPLIDEIIHQKEQQDSNLLKIVGIVGDSQGTTRDSLRDERLARYA
;
A
#
# COMPACT_ATOMS: atom_id res chain seq x y z
N MET A 1 7.90 -7.85 5.30
CA MET A 1 7.99 -6.47 5.80
C MET A 1 8.79 -5.65 4.80
N GLN A 2 8.20 -4.59 4.23
CA GLN A 2 8.95 -3.68 3.34
C GLN A 2 9.88 -2.82 4.20
N THR A 3 11.19 -2.98 4.05
CA THR A 3 12.19 -2.15 4.73
C THR A 3 12.41 -0.87 3.95
N VAL A 4 11.97 0.25 4.50
CA VAL A 4 12.18 1.59 3.91
C VAL A 4 13.61 2.03 4.22
N SER A 5 14.35 2.50 3.20
CA SER A 5 15.71 3.01 3.42
C SER A 5 15.69 4.43 3.99
N VAL A 6 16.72 4.80 4.75
CA VAL A 6 16.85 6.17 5.31
C VAL A 6 16.82 7.24 4.20
N SER A 7 17.39 6.94 3.04
CA SER A 7 17.38 7.82 1.87
C SER A 7 15.97 8.04 1.31
N GLN A 8 15.11 7.03 1.34
CA GLN A 8 13.71 7.16 0.94
C GLN A 8 12.92 8.01 1.94
N ILE A 9 13.20 7.87 3.23
CA ILE A 9 12.60 8.71 4.27
C ILE A 9 13.03 10.17 4.07
N GLN A 10 14.32 10.42 3.85
CA GLN A 10 14.86 11.75 3.56
C GLN A 10 14.19 12.44 2.37
N ARG A 11 13.99 11.71 1.26
CA ARG A 11 13.34 12.26 0.07
C ARG A 11 11.90 12.70 0.34
N ASN A 12 11.18 11.99 1.20
CA ASN A 12 9.78 12.25 1.52
C ASN A 12 9.59 13.08 2.79
N LEU A 13 10.67 13.47 3.48
CA LEU A 13 10.58 14.19 4.76
C LEU A 13 9.80 15.50 4.64
N HIS A 14 9.84 16.13 3.47
CA HIS A 14 9.07 17.35 3.16
C HIS A 14 7.55 17.18 3.30
N GLN A 15 7.03 15.95 3.20
CA GLN A 15 5.61 15.65 3.41
C GLN A 15 5.24 15.65 4.89
N LEU A 16 6.23 15.65 5.78
CA LEU A 16 6.07 15.59 7.22
C LEU A 16 6.44 16.90 7.91
N ASN A 17 6.48 18.01 7.17
CA ASN A 17 6.85 19.33 7.70
C ASN A 17 5.93 19.84 8.83
N GLU A 18 4.71 19.33 8.90
CA GLU A 18 3.74 19.67 9.95
C GLU A 18 3.93 18.86 11.24
N PHE A 19 4.85 17.88 11.23
CA PHE A 19 5.14 17.01 12.37
C PHE A 19 6.46 17.38 13.02
N ASP A 20 6.50 17.31 14.35
CA ASP A 20 7.73 17.45 15.11
C ASP A 20 8.57 16.17 14.98
N ILE A 21 9.53 16.19 14.06
CA ILE A 21 10.44 15.07 13.79
C ILE A 21 11.84 15.39 14.30
N ILE A 22 12.40 14.47 15.07
CA ILE A 22 13.78 14.53 15.55
C ILE A 22 14.67 13.68 14.65
N GLU A 23 15.66 14.30 14.03
CA GLU A 23 16.68 13.58 13.25
C GLU A 23 17.83 13.10 14.14
N ILE A 24 18.16 11.80 14.05
CA ILE A 24 19.27 11.20 14.78
C ILE A 24 20.49 11.14 13.87
N ILE A 25 21.51 11.93 14.20
CA ILE A 25 22.74 12.07 13.40
C ILE A 25 23.94 11.46 14.14
N ASP A 26 24.69 10.60 13.46
CA ASP A 26 26.02 10.21 13.90
C ASP A 26 27.02 11.32 13.56
N LYS A 27 27.36 12.12 14.58
CA LYS A 27 28.31 13.23 14.43
C LYS A 27 29.71 12.79 13.98
N LYS A 28 30.15 11.56 14.29
CA LYS A 28 31.49 11.09 13.92
C LYS A 28 31.58 10.73 12.44
N ARG A 29 30.50 10.21 11.87
CA ARG A 29 30.43 9.79 10.46
C ARG A 29 29.69 10.76 9.56
N ASN A 30 29.11 11.82 10.14
CA ASN A 30 28.21 12.77 9.50
C ASN A 30 27.09 12.06 8.71
N GLN A 31 26.46 11.07 9.34
CA GLN A 31 25.45 10.22 8.72
C GLN A 31 24.17 10.20 9.56
N THR A 32 23.03 10.39 8.89
CA THR A 32 21.71 10.20 9.52
C THR A 32 21.48 8.72 9.78
N LYS A 33 21.18 8.38 11.03
CA LYS A 33 20.86 7.02 11.46
C LYS A 33 19.37 6.72 11.41
N GLY A 34 18.53 7.75 11.55
CA GLY A 34 17.09 7.60 11.49
C GLY A 34 16.35 8.84 11.97
N TYR A 35 15.04 8.70 12.05
CA TYR A 35 14.10 9.74 12.44
C TYR A 35 13.23 9.23 13.57
N PHE A 36 12.94 10.10 14.53
CA PHE A 36 12.05 9.81 15.64
C PHE A 36 10.85 10.77 15.58
N LEU A 37 9.66 10.20 15.72
CA LEU A 37 8.40 10.93 15.85
C LEU A 37 7.97 10.86 17.31
N ASP A 38 7.43 11.95 17.84
CA ASP A 38 6.90 11.93 19.19
C ASP A 38 5.75 10.91 19.32
N SER A 39 5.69 10.29 20.50
CA SER A 39 4.65 9.35 20.90
C SER A 39 3.24 9.93 20.84
N SER A 40 3.11 11.26 20.93
CA SER A 40 1.86 12.00 20.74
C SER A 40 1.16 11.70 19.41
N TYR A 41 1.93 11.37 18.37
CA TYR A 41 1.40 11.05 17.04
C TYR A 41 1.03 9.57 16.87
N LYS A 42 1.25 8.73 17.88
CA LYS A 42 0.92 7.30 17.83
C LYS A 42 -0.54 7.01 17.44
N PRO A 43 -1.56 7.68 17.99
CA PRO A 43 -2.95 7.40 17.62
C PRO A 43 -3.24 7.66 16.13
N LEU A 44 -2.65 8.73 15.58
CA LEU A 44 -2.76 9.08 14.17
C LEU A 44 -2.08 8.04 13.28
N ILE A 45 -0.88 7.59 13.66
CA ILE A 45 -0.15 6.55 12.93
C ILE A 45 -0.94 5.25 12.92
N ASP A 46 -1.48 4.83 14.06
CA ASP A 46 -2.28 3.62 14.19
C ASP A 46 -3.54 3.70 13.30
N GLU A 47 -4.20 4.87 13.22
CA GLU A 47 -5.34 5.08 12.33
C GLU A 47 -4.96 4.99 10.85
N ILE A 48 -3.86 5.61 10.43
CA ILE A 48 -3.37 5.54 9.05
C ILE A 48 -3.05 4.09 8.64
N ILE A 49 -2.39 3.34 9.54
CA ILE A 49 -2.09 1.92 9.30
C ILE A 49 -3.39 1.14 9.14
N HIS A 50 -4.36 1.37 10.02
CA HIS A 50 -5.64 0.68 9.97
C HIS A 50 -6.41 0.97 8.67
N GLN A 51 -6.46 2.24 8.24
CA GLN A 51 -7.11 2.62 6.99
C GLN A 51 -6.45 1.96 5.77
N LYS A 52 -5.11 1.87 5.76
CA LYS A 52 -4.37 1.21 4.69
C LYS A 52 -4.67 -0.29 4.62
N GLU A 53 -4.68 -0.97 5.76
CA GLU A 53 -5.03 -2.40 5.83
C GLU A 53 -6.45 -2.67 5.35
N GLN A 54 -7.40 -1.79 5.68
CA GLN A 54 -8.76 -1.88 5.17
C GLN A 54 -8.82 -1.69 3.66
N GLN A 55 -8.10 -0.71 3.11
CA GLN A 55 -8.03 -0.50 1.66
C GLN A 55 -7.42 -1.70 0.91
N ASP A 56 -6.30 -2.25 1.41
CA ASP A 56 -5.68 -3.43 0.83
C ASP A 56 -6.63 -4.64 0.88
N SER A 57 -7.37 -4.82 1.97
CA SER A 57 -8.39 -5.86 2.10
C SER A 57 -9.54 -5.70 1.10
N ASN A 58 -9.94 -4.46 0.81
CA ASN A 58 -11.00 -4.15 -0.14
C ASN A 58 -10.53 -4.37 -1.59
N LEU A 59 -9.28 -4.02 -1.92
CA LEU A 59 -8.68 -4.31 -3.22
C LEU A 59 -8.56 -5.83 -3.46
N LEU A 60 -8.15 -6.60 -2.45
CA LEU A 60 -8.12 -8.06 -2.50
C LEU A 60 -9.53 -8.65 -2.73
N LYS A 61 -10.56 -8.10 -2.07
CA LYS A 61 -11.96 -8.51 -2.31
C LYS A 61 -12.42 -8.18 -3.73
N ILE A 62 -12.06 -7.01 -4.27
CA ILE A 62 -12.41 -6.62 -5.64
C ILE A 62 -11.73 -7.55 -6.66
N VAL A 63 -10.45 -7.90 -6.45
CA VAL A 63 -9.74 -8.86 -7.32
C VAL A 63 -10.33 -10.26 -7.20
N GLY A 64 -10.77 -10.68 -6.00
CA GLY A 64 -11.50 -11.94 -5.80
C GLY A 64 -12.87 -11.98 -6.49
N ILE A 65 -13.62 -10.88 -6.48
CA ILE A 65 -14.92 -10.77 -7.16
C ILE A 65 -14.76 -10.77 -8.70
N VAL A 66 -13.65 -10.25 -9.22
CA VAL A 66 -13.32 -10.36 -10.65
C VAL A 66 -12.83 -11.77 -11.03
N GLY A 67 -12.31 -12.55 -10.06
CA GLY A 67 -11.94 -13.97 -10.25
C GLY A 67 -13.13 -14.95 -10.22
N ASP A 68 -14.14 -14.71 -9.39
CA ASP A 68 -15.30 -15.61 -9.23
C ASP A 68 -16.44 -15.39 -10.24
N SER A 69 -16.34 -14.38 -11.11
CA SER A 69 -17.35 -14.07 -12.12
C SER A 69 -16.94 -14.43 -13.56
N GLN A 70 -15.90 -15.27 -13.75
CA GLN A 70 -15.60 -15.91 -15.04
C GLN A 70 -15.92 -17.42 -15.03
N GLY A 71 -17.10 -17.77 -14.52
CA GLY A 71 -17.74 -19.08 -14.72
C GLY A 71 -18.59 -19.16 -15.99
N THR A 72 -18.56 -18.16 -16.88
CA THR A 72 -19.12 -18.25 -18.24
C THR A 72 -17.97 -18.41 -19.23
N THR A 73 -17.52 -19.66 -19.33
CA THR A 73 -16.47 -20.18 -20.19
C THR A 73 -16.56 -19.58 -21.59
N ARG A 74 -15.43 -19.11 -22.15
CA ARG A 74 -15.31 -18.70 -23.58
C ARG A 74 -15.91 -19.73 -24.56
N ASP A 75 -16.01 -20.99 -24.16
CA ASP A 75 -16.64 -22.06 -24.93
C ASP A 75 -18.17 -21.88 -25.06
N SER A 76 -18.87 -21.36 -24.04
CA SER A 76 -20.32 -21.12 -24.10
C SER A 76 -20.72 -20.09 -25.17
N LEU A 77 -19.89 -19.05 -25.36
CA LEU A 77 -20.08 -18.04 -26.41
C LEU A 77 -19.70 -18.55 -27.81
N ARG A 78 -18.89 -19.61 -27.89
CA ARG A 78 -18.46 -20.22 -29.15
C ARG A 78 -19.54 -21.19 -29.67
N ASP A 79 -20.11 -21.98 -28.78
CA ASP A 79 -21.19 -22.92 -29.12
C ASP A 79 -22.49 -22.21 -29.51
N GLU A 80 -22.82 -21.08 -28.87
CA GLU A 80 -24.01 -20.29 -29.24
C GLU A 80 -23.90 -19.68 -30.66
N ARG A 81 -22.68 -19.38 -31.13
CA ARG A 81 -22.45 -18.90 -32.51
C ARG A 81 -22.55 -20.01 -33.55
N LEU A 82 -22.08 -21.22 -33.23
CA LEU A 82 -22.17 -22.38 -34.12
C LEU A 82 -23.62 -22.85 -34.29
N ALA A 83 -24.43 -22.78 -33.23
CA ALA A 83 -25.85 -23.15 -33.28
C ALA A 83 -26.72 -22.22 -34.14
N ARG A 84 -26.30 -20.97 -34.40
CA ARG A 84 -27.06 -20.03 -35.25
C ARG A 84 -26.87 -20.26 -36.76
N TYR A 85 -25.93 -21.12 -37.15
CA TYR A 85 -25.63 -21.43 -38.56
C TYR A 85 -25.79 -22.93 -38.90
N ALA A 86 -26.40 -23.72 -38.01
CA ALA A 86 -26.81 -25.10 -38.24
C ALA A 86 -28.32 -25.16 -38.55
#